data_AF-A0A4U5JH44-F1
#
_entry.id   AF-A0A4U5JH44-F1
#
_cell.length_a   1.000
_cell.length_b   1.000
_cell.length_c   1.000
_cell.angle_alpha   90.00
_cell.angle_beta   90.00
_cell.angle_gamma   90.00
#
_symmetry.space_group_name_H-M   'P 1'
#
loop_
_entity.id
_entity.type
_entity.pdbx_description
1 polymer ?
#
loop_
_entity_poly.entity_id
_entity_poly.type
_entity_poly.pdbx_seq_one_letter_code
_entity_poly.pdbx_strand_id
1 'polypeptide(L)' 'MTEYTQSIRGDIDAVARHYEYDDSAIIVADFGFVTGSVDVVDGTAIVVIDDDQYEFDVPAGVDRAVMNNGVVSIEVER' A
#
# COMPACT_ATOMS: atom_id res chain seq x y z
N MET A 1 -19.65 -8.91 -2.61
CA MET A 1 -18.89 -7.85 -3.31
C MET A 1 -19.38 -6.50 -2.79
N THR A 2 -18.71 -5.99 -1.77
CA THR A 2 -18.94 -4.63 -1.28
C THR A 2 -17.60 -3.92 -1.37
N GLU A 3 -17.45 -3.03 -2.33
CA GLU A 3 -16.26 -2.20 -2.47
C GLU A 3 -16.35 -1.07 -1.43
N TYR A 4 -15.46 -1.07 -0.44
CA TYR A 4 -15.29 0.05 0.49
C TYR A 4 -14.05 0.85 0.06
N THR A 5 -14.26 1.90 -0.74
CA THR A 5 -13.19 2.85 -1.08
C THR A 5 -12.89 3.70 0.15
N GLN A 6 -11.95 3.26 0.99
CA GLN A 6 -11.38 4.11 2.03
C GLN A 6 -10.07 4.70 1.52
N SER A 7 -10.07 5.99 1.24
CA SER A 7 -8.85 6.75 0.95
C SER A 7 -8.06 6.92 2.23
N ILE A 8 -6.92 6.24 2.34
CA ILE A 8 -5.94 6.48 3.41
C ILE A 8 -5.32 7.85 3.14
N ARG A 9 -5.63 8.83 3.99
CA ARG A 9 -4.99 10.16 3.97
C ARG A 9 -3.66 10.06 4.71
N GLY A 10 -2.60 9.68 3.99
CA GLY A 10 -1.21 10.00 4.37
C GLY A 10 -0.71 11.20 3.56
N ASP A 11 0.46 11.77 3.90
CA ASP A 11 1.17 12.84 3.16
C ASP A 11 1.65 12.41 1.76
N ILE A 12 0.88 11.57 1.06
CA ILE A 12 1.19 11.04 -0.26
C ILE A 12 0.14 11.58 -1.24
N ASP A 13 0.59 12.19 -2.34
CA ASP A 13 -0.28 12.62 -3.46
C ASP A 13 -0.66 11.41 -4.36
N ALA A 14 -0.58 10.19 -3.80
CA ALA A 14 -0.83 8.91 -4.46
C ALA A 14 -2.25 8.42 -4.16
N VAL A 15 -2.96 7.94 -5.19
CA VAL A 15 -4.31 7.39 -5.02
C VAL A 15 -4.21 6.00 -4.43
N ALA A 16 -4.38 5.89 -3.10
CA ALA A 16 -4.52 4.60 -2.43
C ALA A 16 -5.93 4.01 -2.66
N ARG A 17 -6.02 2.77 -3.14
CA ARG A 17 -7.24 1.96 -3.32
C ARG A 17 -7.17 0.75 -2.39
N HIS A 18 -8.25 0.45 -1.70
CA HIS A 18 -8.35 -0.70 -0.80
C HIS A 18 -9.42 -1.67 -1.32
N TYR A 19 -9.07 -2.95 -1.46
CA TYR A 19 -9.96 -4.03 -1.86
C TYR A 19 -10.09 -5.02 -0.71
N GLU A 20 -11.32 -5.23 -0.22
CA GLU A 20 -11.60 -6.23 0.81
C GLU A 20 -12.14 -7.52 0.18
N TYR A 21 -11.52 -8.63 0.54
CA TYR A 21 -11.98 -9.99 0.27
C TYR A 21 -12.46 -10.63 1.58
N ASP A 22 -13.20 -11.74 1.49
CA ASP A 22 -13.81 -12.37 2.67
C ASP A 22 -12.77 -12.77 3.74
N ASP A 23 -11.58 -13.22 3.31
CA ASP A 23 -10.50 -13.72 4.18
C ASP A 23 -9.19 -12.89 4.08
N SER A 24 -9.14 -11.86 3.23
CA SER A 24 -7.92 -11.05 3.02
C SER A 24 -8.25 -9.64 2.56
N ALA A 25 -7.31 -8.71 2.72
CA ALA A 25 -7.42 -7.35 2.23
C ALA A 25 -6.20 -6.99 1.38
N ILE A 26 -6.41 -6.23 0.31
CA ILE A 26 -5.33 -5.74 -0.56
C ILE A 26 -5.38 -4.22 -0.60
N ILE A 27 -4.29 -3.59 -0.16
CA ILE A 27 -4.09 -2.14 -0.28
C ILE A 27 -3.19 -1.89 -1.47
N VAL A 28 -3.59 -0.97 -2.33
CA VAL A 28 -2.86 -0.60 -3.54
C VAL A 28 -2.58 0.90 -3.51
N ALA A 29 -1.33 1.31 -3.71
CA ALA A 29 -0.96 2.72 -3.90
C ALA A 29 -0.25 2.89 -5.25
N ASP A 30 -0.67 3.89 -6.03
CA ASP A 30 -0.14 4.17 -7.36
C ASP A 30 0.74 5.43 -7.33
N PHE A 31 2.03 5.26 -7.62
CA PHE A 31 3.03 6.32 -7.70
C PHE A 31 3.38 6.69 -9.16
N GLY A 32 2.60 6.24 -10.14
CA GLY A 32 2.86 6.45 -11.56
C GLY A 32 3.94 5.53 -12.12
N PHE A 33 4.54 5.89 -13.26
CA PHE A 33 5.55 5.03 -13.92
C PHE A 33 6.94 5.26 -13.32
N VAL A 34 7.18 4.70 -12.14
CA VAL A 34 8.45 4.81 -11.40
C VAL A 34 8.97 3.46 -10.94
N THR A 35 10.25 3.40 -10.60
CA THR A 35 10.86 2.23 -9.95
C THR A 35 11.21 2.59 -8.52
N GLY A 36 10.98 1.67 -7.60
CA GLY A 36 11.26 1.88 -6.19
C GLY A 36 11.19 0.57 -5.41
N SER A 37 11.17 0.69 -4.10
CA SER A 37 10.99 -0.44 -3.18
C SER A 37 9.94 -0.12 -2.14
N VAL A 38 9.28 -1.17 -1.63
CA VAL A 38 8.39 -1.10 -0.49
C VAL A 38 8.88 -2.05 0.59
N ASP A 39 8.80 -1.63 1.84
CA ASP A 39 8.95 -2.49 3.01
C ASP A 39 7.86 -2.17 4.04
N VAL A 40 7.57 -3.10 4.93
CA VAL A 40 6.59 -2.89 6.01
C VAL A 40 7.26 -3.21 7.34
N VAL A 41 7.27 -2.23 8.24
CA VAL A 41 7.83 -2.35 9.58
C VAL A 41 6.86 -1.76 10.59
N ASP A 42 6.57 -2.52 11.64
CA ASP A 42 5.74 -2.08 12.78
C ASP A 42 4.38 -1.46 12.39
N GLY A 43 3.73 -1.99 11.35
CA GLY A 43 2.43 -1.49 10.86
C GLY A 43 2.53 -0.24 9.98
N THR A 44 3.73 0.13 9.55
CA THR A 44 3.98 1.23 8.62
C THR A 44 4.56 0.69 7.32
N ALA A 45 3.93 1.01 6.19
CA ALA A 45 4.51 0.79 4.89
C ALA A 45 5.42 1.96 4.52
N ILE A 46 6.64 1.64 4.11
CA ILE A 46 7.67 2.57 3.69
C ILE A 46 7.94 2.34 2.21
N VAL A 47 7.71 3.36 1.40
CA VAL A 47 7.98 3.35 -0.05
C VAL A 47 9.10 4.31 -0.35
N VAL A 48 10.13 3.83 -1.04
CA VAL A 48 11.28 4.64 -1.46
C VAL A 48 11.31 4.71 -2.98
N ILE A 49 11.30 5.93 -3.51
CA ILE A 49 11.38 6.22 -4.95
C ILE A 49 12.45 7.29 -5.12
N ASP A 50 13.51 6.98 -5.88
CA ASP A 50 14.69 7.84 -6.01
C ASP A 50 15.25 8.30 -4.64
N ASP A 51 15.20 9.59 -4.34
CA ASP A 51 15.65 10.19 -3.07
C ASP A 51 14.48 10.50 -2.11
N ASP A 52 13.24 10.22 -2.53
CA ASP A 52 12.02 10.50 -1.77
C ASP A 52 11.55 9.25 -1.02
N GLN A 53 11.06 9.46 0.21
CA GLN A 53 10.48 8.45 1.05
C GLN A 53 9.04 8.83 1.40
N TYR A 54 8.14 7.85 1.26
CA TYR A 54 6.73 7.98 1.58
C TYR A 54 6.36 6.92 2.63
N GLU A 55 5.61 7.33 3.63
CA GLU A 55 5.19 6.47 4.72
C GLU A 55 3.67 6.52 4.89
N PHE A 56 3.05 5.37 5.14
CA PHE A 56 1.63 5.30 5.47
C PHE A 56 1.32 4.11 6.36
N ASP A 57 0.33 4.30 7.23
CA ASP A 57 -0.17 3.26 8.11
C ASP A 57 -0.85 2.15 7.31
N VAL A 58 -0.57 0.91 7.70
CA VAL A 58 -1.23 -0.28 7.16
C VAL A 58 -1.88 -1.08 8.29
N PRO A 59 -2.95 -1.84 8.01
CA PRO A 59 -3.54 -2.75 8.97
C PRO A 59 -2.51 -3.76 9.49
N ALA A 60 -2.72 -4.24 10.71
CA ALA A 60 -1.98 -5.38 11.23
C ALA A 60 -2.25 -6.64 10.40
N GLY A 61 -1.31 -7.59 10.41
CA GLY A 61 -1.46 -8.85 9.66
C GLY A 61 -0.98 -8.78 8.21
N VAL A 62 -0.05 -7.87 7.89
CA VAL A 62 0.59 -7.84 6.56
C VAL A 62 1.32 -9.16 6.32
N ASP A 63 0.91 -9.88 5.27
CA ASP A 63 1.59 -11.08 4.78
C ASP A 63 2.69 -10.69 3.78
N ARG A 64 2.39 -9.74 2.89
CA ARG A 64 3.27 -9.40 1.78
C ARG A 64 3.08 -7.97 1.31
N ALA A 65 4.20 -7.31 1.02
CA ALA A 65 4.24 -6.03 0.31
C ALA A 65 5.13 -6.15 -0.93
N VAL A 66 4.65 -5.68 -2.07
CA VAL A 66 5.41 -5.69 -3.33
C VAL A 66 5.19 -4.39 -4.10
N MET A 67 6.22 -3.97 -4.84
CA MET A 67 6.13 -2.84 -5.75
C MET A 67 6.44 -3.31 -7.17
N ASN A 68 5.55 -3.00 -8.12
CA ASN A 68 5.73 -3.33 -9.53
C ASN A 68 5.36 -2.13 -10.40
N ASN A 69 6.32 -1.61 -11.16
CA ASN A 69 6.14 -0.48 -12.09
C ASN A 69 5.43 0.72 -11.44
N GLY A 70 5.80 1.05 -10.20
CA GLY A 70 5.24 2.18 -9.45
C GLY A 70 3.93 1.90 -8.73
N VAL A 71 3.38 0.69 -8.86
CA VAL A 71 2.21 0.26 -8.09
C VAL A 71 2.68 -0.58 -6.90
N VAL A 72 2.38 -0.10 -5.71
CA VAL A 72 2.57 -0.82 -4.44
C VAL A 72 1.31 -1.61 -4.15
N SER A 73 1.45 -2.89 -3.85
CA SER A 73 0.38 -3.79 -3.42
C SER A 73 0.77 -4.44 -2.09
N ILE A 74 -0.10 -4.33 -1.10
CA ILE A 74 0.09 -4.87 0.25
C ILE A 74 -1.07 -5.80 0.54
N GLU A 75 -0.75 -7.06 0.78
CA GLU A 75 -1.70 -8.12 1.14
C GLU A 75 -1.70 -8.31 2.66
N VAL A 76 -2.91 -8.36 3.21
CA VAL A 76 -3.15 -8.50 4.64
C VAL A 76 -4.03 -9.73 4.86
N GLU A 77 -3.56 -10.64 5.71
CA GLU A 77 -4.37 -11.76 6.22
C GLU A 77 -5.23 -11.28 7.38
N ARG A 78 -6.51 -11.71 7.43
CA ARG A 78 -7.43 -11.39 8.52
C ARG A 78 -7.37 -12.37 9.68
#